data_AF-A0A9D7HA79-F1
#
_entry.id   AF-A0A9D7HA79-F1
#
_cell.length_a   1.000
_cell.length_b   1.000
_cell.length_c   1.000
_cell.angle_alpha   90.00
_cell.angle_beta   90.00
_cell.angle_gamma   90.00
#
_symmetry.space_group_name_H-M   'P 1'
#
loop_
_entity.id
_entity.type
_entity.pdbx_description
1 polymer ?
#
loop_
_entity_poly.entity_id
_entity_poly.type
_entity_poly.pdbx_seq_one_letter_code
_entity_poly.pdbx_strand_id
1 'polypeptide(L)'
;MTTSNVLRRDYAGQKSCAGCHGEIAAKFSAVSMHDMTRDAKTACIVVPFDGSVFRFKDDSATFELRGGQRFVAVRSAAFGDHDYRVTKIIGGRHREDFVGIAKDSIDEEILPVSYLVGPKRFRYKGYSVMSEERPGLKAGPVWKTTCIFCHNTVPLLSTELGLLSPGSRGYQGSNADKFLPPALRATVRVTDKARLAEALTEELAFLRGQKAGPNDDPQEVAALTATTLNETRGRFDERHVVDLGVGCEACHGGAKAHVEDPRVRPSFAPVGGGVEVLLPGVGAGGASGDGGKSGRAREINRACARCHHVLFSGYQPTWEGGKRAIDPGGSPINSGEARDFLLSRCASALACTACHDPHERSDARARATFETKAGDGLCVSCHGKFAAKAAREAHTHHLDDGAGGRCVSCHMPRKNMGLDGRLTRYHRIGSPTDAGRVERDRPLECALCHADKTAGALLSDLERLWGKRYDRSRVERLYGGLDANILRTTAALGLPHEKAAALGALGLAKDRLATTIMAESLTHPIPLIREYARGALEATVGAPITFDVFGKHEDVVESAAHYLREHVATPRAPRPLPSRPPSREP
;
A
#
# COMPACT_ATOMS: atom_id res chain seq x y z
N MET A 1 -12.18 30.55 4.19
CA MET A 1 -11.63 29.32 3.57
C MET A 1 -10.87 29.74 2.33
N THR A 2 -9.84 28.99 1.93
CA THR A 2 -9.12 29.25 0.67
C THR A 2 -10.07 29.13 -0.55
N THR A 3 -9.84 29.96 -1.56
CA THR A 3 -10.59 29.96 -2.83
C THR A 3 -9.85 29.23 -3.95
N SER A 4 -8.54 28.97 -3.77
CA SER A 4 -7.70 28.17 -4.66
C SER A 4 -6.64 27.42 -3.84
N ASN A 5 -6.44 26.13 -4.11
CA ASN A 5 -5.39 25.31 -3.50
C ASN A 5 -4.79 24.28 -4.46
N VAL A 6 -5.05 24.43 -5.77
CA VAL A 6 -4.68 23.44 -6.80
C VAL A 6 -3.53 23.88 -7.69
N LEU A 7 -3.36 25.18 -7.87
CA LEU A 7 -2.38 25.75 -8.79
C LEU A 7 -1.02 25.81 -8.12
N ARG A 8 0.05 25.75 -8.93
CA ARG A 8 1.42 25.90 -8.44
C ARG A 8 1.63 27.19 -7.63
N ARG A 9 1.00 28.29 -8.04
CA ARG A 9 1.04 29.59 -7.34
C ARG A 9 0.37 29.59 -5.97
N ASP A 10 -0.45 28.58 -5.67
CA ASP A 10 -1.15 28.45 -4.39
C ASP A 10 -0.26 27.84 -3.29
N TYR A 11 0.95 27.38 -3.61
CA TYR A 11 1.86 26.70 -2.67
C TYR A 11 2.89 27.67 -2.10
N ALA A 12 3.13 27.57 -0.80
CA ALA A 12 4.14 28.35 -0.08
C ALA A 12 5.42 27.57 0.25
N GLY A 13 5.41 26.25 0.09
CA GLY A 13 6.47 25.34 0.50
C GLY A 13 6.51 25.11 2.01
N GLN A 14 6.94 23.92 2.43
CA GLN A 14 6.85 23.50 3.84
C GLN A 14 7.60 24.39 4.83
N LYS A 15 8.67 25.07 4.40
CA LYS A 15 9.47 25.96 5.27
C LYS A 15 8.62 27.13 5.80
N SER A 16 7.62 27.57 5.04
CA SER A 16 6.71 28.65 5.40
C SER A 16 5.78 28.27 6.56
N CYS A 17 5.59 26.97 6.82
CA CYS A 17 4.70 26.48 7.88
C CYS A 17 5.35 26.54 9.27
N ALA A 18 6.68 26.37 9.35
CA ALA A 18 7.40 26.15 10.60
C ALA A 18 7.37 27.36 11.55
N GLY A 19 7.27 28.59 11.03
CA GLY A 19 7.21 29.80 11.85
C GLY A 19 5.96 29.86 12.74
N CYS A 20 4.81 29.43 12.23
CA CYS A 20 3.53 29.43 12.97
C CYS A 20 3.21 28.07 13.61
N HIS A 21 3.75 26.97 13.07
CA HIS A 21 3.47 25.59 13.49
C HIS A 21 4.73 24.83 13.93
N GLY A 22 5.63 25.50 14.65
CA GLY A 22 6.97 24.97 14.99
C GLY A 22 6.95 23.59 15.65
N GLU A 23 6.06 23.36 16.63
CA GLU A 23 5.95 22.05 17.30
C GLU A 23 5.54 20.92 16.35
N ILE A 24 4.52 21.15 15.52
CA ILE A 24 4.04 20.15 14.55
C ILE A 24 5.09 19.92 13.47
N ALA A 25 5.73 20.98 12.98
CA ALA A 25 6.78 20.89 11.98
C ALA A 25 7.97 20.04 12.47
N ALA A 26 8.39 20.25 13.72
CA ALA A 26 9.47 19.48 14.33
C ALA A 26 9.11 17.99 14.54
N LYS A 27 7.86 17.69 14.88
CA LYS A 27 7.39 16.30 14.95
C LYS A 27 7.32 15.66 13.56
N PHE A 28 6.76 16.38 12.59
CA PHE A 28 6.54 15.88 11.24
C PHE A 28 7.84 15.63 10.48
N SER A 29 8.89 16.44 10.69
CA SER A 29 10.21 16.22 10.08
C SER A 29 10.85 14.88 10.47
N ALA A 30 10.36 14.23 11.53
CA ALA A 30 10.81 12.90 11.94
C ALA A 30 9.89 11.76 11.45
N VAL A 31 8.79 12.08 10.75
CA VAL A 31 7.83 11.10 10.22
C VAL A 31 8.35 10.54 8.90
N SER A 32 8.17 9.23 8.69
CA SER A 32 8.68 8.55 7.49
C SER A 32 8.06 9.01 6.16
N MET A 33 6.92 9.72 6.19
CA MET A 33 6.33 10.32 4.99
C MET A 33 7.15 11.52 4.51
N HIS A 34 7.60 12.37 5.43
CA HIS A 34 8.49 13.49 5.13
C HIS A 34 9.75 12.99 4.41
N ASP A 35 10.32 11.90 4.93
CA ASP A 35 11.52 11.25 4.41
C ASP A 35 11.28 10.30 3.21
N MET A 36 10.12 10.35 2.54
CA MET A 36 9.82 9.39 1.48
C MET A 36 10.73 9.54 0.24
N THR A 37 11.15 10.76 -0.10
CA THR A 37 12.26 11.03 -1.03
C THR A 37 13.25 11.96 -0.35
N ARG A 38 14.53 11.61 -0.37
CA ARG A 38 15.60 12.40 0.25
C ARG A 38 16.79 12.52 -0.71
N ASP A 39 17.45 13.68 -0.71
CA ASP A 39 18.71 13.89 -1.43
C ASP A 39 19.82 13.09 -0.77
N ALA A 40 20.52 12.24 -1.53
CA ALA A 40 21.58 11.38 -1.02
C ALA A 40 22.79 12.13 -0.43
N LYS A 41 22.93 13.44 -0.71
CA LYS A 41 23.98 14.30 -0.15
C LYS A 41 23.70 14.68 1.31
N THR A 42 22.43 14.89 1.67
CA THR A 42 22.03 15.43 2.98
C THR A 42 21.25 14.44 3.82
N ALA A 43 20.73 13.36 3.23
CA ALA A 43 19.97 12.34 3.92
C ALA A 43 20.78 11.63 5.01
N CYS A 44 20.12 11.30 6.12
CA CYS A 44 20.59 10.29 7.07
C CYS A 44 20.36 8.90 6.46
N ILE A 45 21.43 8.19 6.08
CA ILE A 45 21.33 6.92 5.35
C ILE A 45 21.70 5.77 6.28
N VAL A 46 20.85 4.75 6.36
CA VAL A 46 21.04 3.61 7.26
C VAL A 46 21.97 2.56 6.64
N VAL A 47 21.82 2.27 5.35
CA VAL A 47 22.69 1.29 4.68
C VAL A 47 24.15 1.74 4.73
N PRO A 48 25.10 0.82 5.02
CA PRO A 48 26.52 1.15 4.94
C PRO A 48 27.02 1.20 3.48
N PHE A 49 27.85 2.19 3.16
CA PHE A 49 28.59 2.32 1.89
C PHE A 49 30.08 2.02 2.12
N ASP A 50 30.36 0.88 2.76
CA ASP A 50 31.67 0.45 3.25
C ASP A 50 32.31 -0.67 2.39
N GLY A 51 31.78 -0.93 1.21
CA GLY A 51 32.12 -2.08 0.36
C GLY A 51 31.19 -3.27 0.53
N SER A 52 30.12 -3.14 1.33
CA SER A 52 29.06 -4.14 1.45
C SER A 52 28.54 -4.61 0.09
N VAL A 53 28.43 -5.93 -0.09
CA VAL A 53 28.00 -6.58 -1.33
C VAL A 53 26.67 -7.29 -1.12
N PHE A 54 25.68 -6.95 -1.96
CA PHE A 54 24.50 -7.78 -2.17
C PHE A 54 24.74 -8.74 -3.32
N ARG A 55 24.70 -10.05 -3.08
CA ARG A 55 24.72 -11.07 -4.13
C ARG A 55 23.29 -11.49 -4.45
N PHE A 56 23.01 -11.63 -5.74
CA PHE A 56 21.72 -12.09 -6.22
C PHE A 56 21.95 -12.99 -7.43
N LYS A 57 21.85 -14.31 -7.23
CA LYS A 57 22.28 -15.30 -8.21
C LYS A 57 23.76 -15.06 -8.56
N ASP A 58 24.08 -14.99 -9.85
CA ASP A 58 25.43 -14.72 -10.35
C ASP A 58 25.77 -13.21 -10.38
N ASP A 59 24.81 -12.34 -10.06
CA ASP A 59 24.98 -10.89 -10.09
C ASP A 59 25.37 -10.33 -8.70
N SER A 60 25.92 -9.12 -8.70
CA SER A 60 26.25 -8.41 -7.46
C SER A 60 25.95 -6.91 -7.52
N ALA A 61 25.67 -6.32 -6.36
CA ALA A 61 25.62 -4.88 -6.16
C ALA A 61 26.51 -4.50 -4.97
N THR A 62 27.56 -3.71 -5.22
CA THR A 62 28.51 -3.25 -4.20
C THR A 62 28.26 -1.80 -3.83
N PHE A 63 28.16 -1.51 -2.54
CA PHE A 63 27.87 -0.18 -2.00
C PHE A 63 29.15 0.49 -1.51
N GLU A 64 29.56 1.57 -2.17
CA GLU A 64 30.88 2.18 -1.95
C GLU A 64 30.82 3.69 -1.77
N LEU A 65 31.73 4.22 -0.96
CA LEU A 65 32.02 5.64 -0.89
C LEU A 65 33.27 5.95 -1.72
N ARG A 66 33.13 6.76 -2.78
CA ARG A 66 34.23 7.19 -3.66
C ARG A 66 34.28 8.71 -3.69
N GLY A 67 35.38 9.31 -3.23
CA GLY A 67 35.54 10.78 -3.22
C GLY A 67 34.42 11.52 -2.46
N GLY A 68 33.92 10.94 -1.36
CA GLY A 68 32.80 11.50 -0.58
C GLY A 68 31.41 11.32 -1.22
N GLN A 69 31.33 10.71 -2.40
CA GLN A 69 30.07 10.39 -3.08
C GLN A 69 29.74 8.91 -2.94
N ARG A 70 28.45 8.60 -2.88
CA ARG A 70 27.93 7.24 -2.74
C ARG A 70 27.71 6.62 -4.12
N PHE A 71 28.18 5.39 -4.27
CA PHE A 71 28.04 4.60 -5.49
C PHE A 71 27.45 3.23 -5.20
N VAL A 72 26.67 2.73 -6.16
CA VAL A 72 26.27 1.32 -6.22
C VAL A 72 26.78 0.76 -7.55
N ALA A 73 27.76 -0.12 -7.47
CA ALA A 73 28.31 -0.84 -8.61
C ALA A 73 27.50 -2.13 -8.82
N VAL A 74 26.71 -2.18 -9.88
CA VAL A 74 25.95 -3.37 -10.27
C VAL A 74 26.76 -4.13 -11.31
N ARG A 75 26.95 -5.42 -11.08
CA ARG A 75 27.60 -6.35 -12.01
C ARG A 75 26.61 -7.44 -12.37
N SER A 76 26.30 -7.54 -13.65
CA SER A 76 25.30 -8.49 -14.14
C SER A 76 25.71 -9.07 -15.48
N ALA A 77 25.81 -10.40 -15.55
CA ALA A 77 26.08 -11.08 -16.81
C ALA A 77 24.94 -10.88 -17.83
N ALA A 78 23.69 -10.75 -17.33
CA ALA A 78 22.50 -10.62 -18.17
C ALA A 78 22.20 -9.17 -18.58
N PHE A 79 22.60 -8.19 -17.76
CA PHE A 79 22.22 -6.78 -17.95
C PHE A 79 23.39 -5.80 -18.08
N GLY A 80 24.62 -6.32 -18.05
CA GLY A 80 25.85 -5.55 -18.13
C GLY A 80 26.24 -4.93 -16.79
N ASP A 81 27.44 -4.36 -16.80
CA ASP A 81 28.05 -3.73 -15.64
C ASP A 81 27.77 -2.23 -15.64
N HIS A 82 27.33 -1.71 -14.50
CA HIS A 82 26.94 -0.31 -14.35
C HIS A 82 27.41 0.25 -13.02
N ASP A 83 27.94 1.47 -13.05
CA ASP A 83 28.30 2.23 -11.85
C ASP A 83 27.35 3.41 -11.69
N TYR A 84 26.49 3.34 -10.66
CA TYR A 84 25.52 4.37 -10.37
C TYR A 84 26.00 5.28 -9.26
N ARG A 85 26.10 6.58 -9.53
CA ARG A 85 26.21 7.57 -8.45
C ARG A 85 24.83 7.72 -7.83
N VAL A 86 24.70 7.45 -6.53
CA VAL A 86 23.43 7.55 -5.82
C VAL A 86 23.04 9.03 -5.70
N THR A 87 21.83 9.36 -6.14
CA THR A 87 21.28 10.72 -6.11
C THR A 87 20.18 10.87 -5.08
N LYS A 88 19.38 9.82 -4.85
CA LYS A 88 18.27 9.86 -3.89
C LYS A 88 18.13 8.57 -3.11
N ILE A 89 17.56 8.72 -1.92
CA ILE A 89 17.12 7.62 -1.06
C ILE A 89 15.60 7.71 -0.91
N ILE A 90 14.92 6.58 -1.08
CA ILE A 90 13.48 6.48 -0.95
C ILE A 90 13.15 5.64 0.27
N GLY A 91 12.26 6.15 1.13
CA GLY A 91 11.93 5.55 2.41
C GLY A 91 13.00 5.76 3.48
N GLY A 92 12.88 5.04 4.59
CA GLY A 92 13.76 5.21 5.77
C GLY A 92 13.28 4.52 7.06
N ARG A 93 12.03 4.04 7.10
CA ARG A 93 11.47 3.33 8.27
C ARG A 93 11.63 1.81 8.21
N HIS A 94 11.14 1.19 7.14
CA HIS A 94 11.16 -0.27 6.97
C HIS A 94 12.24 -0.71 5.99
N ARG A 95 12.48 0.11 4.97
CA ARG A 95 13.53 -0.08 3.98
C ARG A 95 14.02 1.24 3.43
N GLU A 96 15.21 1.20 2.84
CA GLU A 96 15.77 2.21 1.95
C GLU A 96 15.88 1.63 0.55
N ASP A 97 15.30 2.33 -0.42
CA ASP A 97 15.47 2.09 -1.86
C ASP A 97 16.36 3.21 -2.43
N PHE A 98 17.07 2.93 -3.53
CA PHE A 98 18.07 3.85 -4.06
C PHE A 98 17.70 4.32 -5.47
N VAL A 99 17.98 5.58 -5.76
CA VAL A 99 17.98 6.14 -7.11
C VAL A 99 19.40 6.52 -7.45
N GLY A 100 19.84 6.15 -8.64
CA GLY A 100 21.19 6.46 -9.10
C GLY A 100 21.22 6.86 -10.56
N ILE A 101 22.31 7.52 -10.94
CA ILE A 101 22.57 7.94 -12.31
C ILE A 101 23.86 7.27 -12.79
N ALA A 102 23.77 6.58 -13.92
CA ALA A 102 24.92 5.97 -14.58
C ALA A 102 25.81 7.05 -15.21
N LYS A 103 27.07 6.68 -15.47
CA LYS A 103 27.99 7.54 -16.22
C LYS A 103 27.39 7.87 -17.60
N ASP A 104 27.47 9.14 -18.00
CA ASP A 104 26.97 9.66 -19.29
C ASP A 104 25.45 9.56 -19.51
N SER A 105 24.68 9.14 -18.48
CA SER A 105 23.22 9.20 -18.47
C SER A 105 22.72 10.54 -17.93
N ILE A 106 21.56 10.97 -18.42
CA ILE A 106 20.78 12.07 -17.83
C ILE A 106 19.56 11.56 -17.04
N ASP A 107 19.26 10.27 -17.12
CA ASP A 107 18.13 9.65 -16.46
C ASP A 107 18.55 9.03 -15.12
N GLU A 108 17.79 9.38 -14.09
CA GLU A 108 17.94 8.83 -12.76
C GLU A 108 17.08 7.56 -12.62
N GLU A 109 17.74 6.42 -12.47
CA GLU A 109 17.09 5.11 -12.46
C GLU A 109 16.94 4.58 -11.03
N ILE A 110 15.87 3.82 -10.83
CA ILE A 110 15.62 3.14 -9.57
C ILE A 110 16.49 1.89 -9.49
N LEU A 111 17.37 1.77 -8.50
CA LEU A 111 18.33 0.67 -8.44
C LEU A 111 17.67 -0.66 -7.98
N PRO A 112 18.18 -1.83 -8.41
CA PRO A 112 17.53 -3.14 -8.19
C PRO A 112 17.64 -3.69 -6.76
N VAL A 113 18.04 -2.88 -5.79
CA VAL A 113 18.37 -3.30 -4.44
C VAL A 113 17.67 -2.42 -3.41
N SER A 114 17.17 -3.07 -2.36
CA SER A 114 16.60 -2.45 -1.17
C SER A 114 17.42 -2.88 0.05
N TYR A 115 17.63 -1.98 1.00
CA TYR A 115 18.14 -2.33 2.32
C TYR A 115 16.99 -2.36 3.33
N LEU A 116 16.78 -3.49 4.00
CA LEU A 116 15.74 -3.63 5.02
C LEU A 116 16.30 -3.20 6.38
N VAL A 117 15.75 -2.14 6.95
CA VAL A 117 16.29 -1.47 8.16
C VAL A 117 16.23 -2.39 9.39
N GLY A 118 15.08 -3.03 9.62
CA GLY A 118 14.87 -3.90 10.78
C GLY A 118 15.82 -5.11 10.82
N PRO A 119 15.80 -5.99 9.82
CA PRO A 119 16.67 -7.18 9.78
C PRO A 119 18.11 -6.87 9.31
N LYS A 120 18.42 -5.61 8.98
CA LYS A 120 19.76 -5.15 8.55
C LYS A 120 20.36 -5.96 7.40
N ARG A 121 19.56 -6.24 6.37
CA ARG A 121 19.97 -7.04 5.21
C ARG A 121 19.49 -6.46 3.89
N PHE A 122 20.18 -6.80 2.82
CA PHE A 122 19.77 -6.50 1.46
C PHE A 122 18.64 -7.41 0.98
N ARG A 123 17.88 -6.91 0.00
CA ARG A 123 16.86 -7.63 -0.74
C ARG A 123 16.77 -7.05 -2.15
N TYR A 124 16.40 -7.86 -3.14
CA TYR A 124 16.04 -7.37 -4.46
C TYR A 124 14.84 -6.40 -4.39
N LYS A 125 14.96 -5.24 -5.04
CA LYS A 125 13.89 -4.24 -5.08
C LYS A 125 12.73 -4.71 -5.94
N GLY A 126 11.58 -4.91 -5.31
CA GLY A 126 10.37 -5.45 -5.96
C GLY A 126 9.86 -6.71 -5.28
N TYR A 127 10.70 -7.41 -4.52
CA TYR A 127 10.28 -8.63 -3.78
C TYR A 127 9.49 -8.33 -2.50
N SER A 128 8.95 -7.11 -2.39
CA SER A 128 7.98 -6.71 -1.36
C SER A 128 6.55 -6.61 -1.92
N VAL A 129 6.36 -6.97 -3.19
CA VAL A 129 5.06 -7.02 -3.87
C VAL A 129 4.91 -8.34 -4.62
N MET A 130 3.72 -8.59 -5.19
CA MET A 130 3.41 -9.78 -5.98
C MET A 130 4.04 -9.71 -7.37
N SER A 131 5.36 -9.85 -7.44
CA SER A 131 6.12 -9.98 -8.68
C SER A 131 6.78 -11.34 -8.77
N GLU A 132 6.91 -11.86 -9.99
CA GLU A 132 7.73 -13.04 -10.26
C GLU A 132 9.22 -12.77 -10.04
N GLU A 133 9.96 -13.85 -9.89
CA GLU A 133 11.40 -13.84 -9.77
C GLU A 133 12.08 -13.19 -11.00
N ARG A 134 13.11 -12.37 -10.75
CA ARG A 134 13.87 -11.68 -11.79
C ARG A 134 15.08 -12.50 -12.21
N PRO A 135 15.47 -12.45 -13.49
CA PRO A 135 16.63 -13.20 -13.99
C PRO A 135 17.97 -12.66 -13.45
N GLY A 136 18.03 -11.38 -13.03
CA GLY A 136 19.25 -10.74 -12.54
C GLY A 136 18.99 -9.31 -12.02
N LEU A 137 20.05 -8.64 -11.59
CA LEU A 137 20.05 -7.24 -11.12
C LEU A 137 19.96 -6.29 -12.31
N LYS A 138 18.79 -5.68 -12.49
CA LYS A 138 18.52 -4.69 -13.52
C LYS A 138 17.91 -3.43 -12.91
N ALA A 139 18.50 -2.27 -13.18
CA ALA A 139 17.88 -1.00 -12.82
C ALA A 139 16.45 -0.92 -13.37
N GLY A 140 15.58 -0.40 -12.52
CA GLY A 140 14.15 -0.21 -12.78
C GLY A 140 13.89 1.02 -13.63
N PRO A 141 12.62 1.46 -13.71
CA PRO A 141 12.25 2.63 -14.50
C PRO A 141 12.86 3.92 -13.96
N VAL A 142 12.88 4.95 -14.81
CA VAL A 142 13.31 6.30 -14.45
C VAL A 142 12.45 6.85 -13.31
N TRP A 143 13.09 7.34 -12.25
CA TRP A 143 12.48 7.82 -11.01
C TRP A 143 11.36 8.84 -11.24
N LYS A 144 11.60 9.84 -12.10
CA LYS A 144 10.62 10.92 -12.38
C LYS A 144 9.30 10.40 -12.96
N THR A 145 9.31 9.24 -13.62
CA THR A 145 8.12 8.68 -14.28
C THR A 145 7.27 7.81 -13.36
N THR A 146 7.79 7.42 -12.19
CA THR A 146 7.14 6.43 -11.31
C THR A 146 7.01 6.87 -9.86
N CYS A 147 7.99 7.57 -9.28
CA CYS A 147 7.99 7.88 -7.85
C CYS A 147 7.50 9.28 -7.52
N ILE A 148 7.59 10.22 -8.48
CA ILE A 148 7.56 11.64 -8.15
C ILE A 148 6.26 12.11 -7.49
N PHE A 149 5.10 11.69 -8.01
CA PHE A 149 3.79 12.19 -7.56
C PHE A 149 3.30 11.60 -6.23
N CYS A 150 3.82 10.43 -5.81
CA CYS A 150 3.46 9.83 -4.52
C CYS A 150 4.48 10.13 -3.41
N HIS A 151 5.74 10.40 -3.77
CA HIS A 151 6.83 10.53 -2.80
C HIS A 151 7.31 11.98 -2.60
N ASN A 152 6.64 12.97 -3.20
CA ASN A 152 6.99 14.39 -3.13
C ASN A 152 5.75 15.27 -3.01
N THR A 153 5.97 16.54 -2.70
CA THR A 153 4.90 17.55 -2.71
C THR A 153 4.79 18.15 -4.10
N VAL A 154 3.62 18.04 -4.70
CA VAL A 154 3.33 18.48 -6.07
C VAL A 154 2.01 19.24 -6.10
N PRO A 155 1.83 20.19 -7.04
CA PRO A 155 0.55 20.87 -7.21
C PRO A 155 -0.59 19.87 -7.45
N LEU A 156 -1.74 20.08 -6.80
CA LEU A 156 -2.89 19.19 -6.96
C LEU A 156 -3.37 19.15 -8.41
N LEU A 157 -3.32 20.28 -9.13
CA LEU A 157 -3.72 20.34 -10.55
C LEU A 157 -3.03 19.23 -11.36
N SER A 158 -1.71 19.06 -11.20
CA SER A 158 -0.96 18.01 -11.89
C SER A 158 -1.62 16.65 -11.63
N THR A 159 -1.86 16.28 -10.37
CA THR A 159 -2.46 14.98 -10.01
C THR A 159 -3.92 14.78 -10.43
N GLU A 160 -4.64 15.85 -10.78
CA GLU A 160 -6.05 15.81 -11.18
C GLU A 160 -6.26 15.81 -12.70
N LEU A 161 -5.22 16.03 -13.52
CA LEU A 161 -5.32 16.05 -14.99
C LEU A 161 -5.98 14.80 -15.58
N GLY A 162 -5.75 13.64 -14.96
CA GLY A 162 -6.37 12.37 -15.38
C GLY A 162 -7.89 12.33 -15.18
N LEU A 163 -8.44 13.08 -14.21
CA LEU A 163 -9.88 13.24 -14.05
C LEU A 163 -10.46 14.23 -15.07
N LEU A 164 -9.69 15.25 -15.46
CA LEU A 164 -10.10 16.27 -16.44
C LEU A 164 -10.05 15.77 -17.89
N SER A 165 -9.26 14.73 -18.18
CA SER A 165 -9.13 14.12 -19.50
C SER A 165 -9.47 12.62 -19.43
N PRO A 166 -10.74 12.25 -19.18
CA PRO A 166 -11.16 10.86 -19.08
C PRO A 166 -10.91 10.14 -20.42
N GLY A 167 -10.28 8.97 -20.36
CA GLY A 167 -9.88 8.19 -21.55
C GLY A 167 -8.41 8.38 -21.94
N SER A 168 -7.75 9.44 -21.47
CA SER A 168 -6.30 9.61 -21.64
C SER A 168 -5.52 8.65 -20.73
N ARG A 169 -4.35 8.21 -21.20
CA ARG A 169 -3.42 7.42 -20.39
C ARG A 169 -2.80 8.31 -19.30
N GLY A 170 -3.33 8.19 -18.08
CA GLY A 170 -2.74 8.80 -16.89
C GLY A 170 -1.34 8.28 -16.57
N TYR A 171 -0.78 8.82 -15.50
CA TYR A 171 0.54 8.46 -14.99
C TYR A 171 0.47 8.09 -13.51
N GLN A 172 1.56 7.55 -12.98
CA GLN A 172 1.60 7.07 -11.61
C GLN A 172 1.46 8.22 -10.60
N GLY A 173 0.57 8.06 -9.62
CA GLY A 173 0.22 9.10 -8.64
C GLY A 173 -0.85 10.10 -9.10
N SER A 174 -1.53 9.83 -10.22
CA SER A 174 -2.77 10.53 -10.57
C SER A 174 -3.94 10.06 -9.70
N ASN A 175 -4.84 10.96 -9.34
CA ASN A 175 -5.97 10.68 -8.43
C ASN A 175 -7.18 10.02 -9.12
N ALA A 176 -6.99 9.55 -10.36
CA ALA A 176 -7.99 8.78 -11.11
C ALA A 176 -7.94 7.30 -10.69
N ASP A 177 -8.56 6.96 -9.56
CA ASP A 177 -8.61 5.57 -9.11
C ASP A 177 -9.66 4.76 -9.88
N LYS A 178 -9.25 4.23 -11.03
CA LYS A 178 -10.06 3.31 -11.84
C LYS A 178 -10.38 1.99 -11.13
N PHE A 179 -9.73 1.68 -10.01
CA PHE A 179 -9.97 0.47 -9.24
C PHE A 179 -11.02 0.67 -8.14
N LEU A 180 -11.52 1.88 -7.89
CA LEU A 180 -12.74 2.03 -7.10
C LEU A 180 -13.98 1.75 -7.96
N PRO A 181 -15.10 1.26 -7.38
CA PRO A 181 -16.38 1.23 -8.07
C PRO A 181 -16.77 2.63 -8.56
N PRO A 182 -17.44 2.79 -9.72
CA PRO A 182 -17.81 4.11 -10.24
C PRO A 182 -18.51 5.01 -9.21
N ALA A 183 -19.39 4.44 -8.38
CA ALA A 183 -20.09 5.14 -7.32
C ALA A 183 -19.19 5.63 -6.15
N LEU A 184 -17.92 5.23 -6.11
CA LEU A 184 -16.92 5.61 -5.12
C LEU A 184 -15.74 6.38 -5.76
N ARG A 185 -15.77 6.67 -7.06
CA ARG A 185 -14.78 7.53 -7.72
C ARG A 185 -15.14 9.00 -7.55
N ALA A 186 -14.13 9.83 -7.30
CA ALA A 186 -14.30 11.27 -7.43
C ALA A 186 -14.48 11.66 -8.89
N THR A 187 -15.23 12.74 -9.11
CA THR A 187 -15.37 13.37 -10.41
C THR A 187 -14.85 14.79 -10.33
N VAL A 188 -14.58 15.40 -11.48
CA VAL A 188 -14.18 16.80 -11.57
C VAL A 188 -15.24 17.58 -12.33
N ARG A 189 -15.57 18.76 -11.82
CA ARG A 189 -16.48 19.71 -12.45
C ARG A 189 -15.67 20.92 -12.88
N VAL A 190 -15.77 21.30 -14.15
CA VAL A 190 -15.25 22.57 -14.65
C VAL A 190 -16.24 23.66 -14.27
N THR A 191 -15.84 24.55 -13.36
CA THR A 191 -16.67 25.67 -12.87
C THR A 191 -16.50 26.92 -13.71
N ASP A 192 -15.32 27.09 -14.34
CA ASP A 192 -15.01 28.22 -15.21
C ASP A 192 -13.98 27.77 -16.26
N LYS A 193 -14.39 27.73 -17.52
CA LYS A 193 -13.54 27.29 -18.63
C LYS A 193 -12.37 28.23 -18.89
N ALA A 194 -12.57 29.54 -18.77
CA ALA A 194 -11.53 30.53 -19.05
C ALA A 194 -10.44 30.47 -17.99
N ARG A 195 -10.82 30.36 -16.71
CA ARG A 195 -9.85 30.16 -15.62
C ARG A 195 -9.11 28.84 -15.69
N LEU A 196 -9.78 27.77 -16.14
CA LEU A 196 -9.11 26.48 -16.37
C LEU A 196 -8.12 26.58 -17.53
N ALA A 197 -8.49 27.25 -18.62
CA ALA A 197 -7.57 27.49 -19.73
C ALA A 197 -6.32 28.25 -19.27
N GLU A 198 -6.49 29.35 -18.54
CA GLU A 198 -5.38 30.11 -17.96
C GLU A 198 -4.47 29.23 -17.09
N ALA A 199 -5.04 28.45 -16.17
CA ALA A 199 -4.31 27.55 -15.29
C ALA A 199 -3.49 26.49 -16.07
N LEU A 200 -4.08 25.90 -17.12
CA LEU A 200 -3.40 24.91 -17.96
C LEU A 200 -2.29 25.56 -18.81
N THR A 201 -2.53 26.75 -19.35
CA THR A 201 -1.54 27.54 -20.08
C THR A 201 -0.34 27.90 -19.20
N GLU A 202 -0.57 28.32 -17.96
CA GLU A 202 0.49 28.60 -16.99
C GLU A 202 1.31 27.35 -16.67
N GLU A 203 0.65 26.21 -16.41
CA GLU A 203 1.35 24.95 -16.11
C GLU A 203 2.14 24.45 -17.33
N LEU A 204 1.60 24.56 -18.54
CA LEU A 204 2.32 24.23 -19.78
C LEU A 204 3.55 25.10 -19.97
N ALA A 205 3.42 26.41 -19.71
CA ALA A 205 4.54 27.33 -19.84
C ALA A 205 5.65 26.99 -18.85
N PHE A 206 5.28 26.64 -17.62
CA PHE A 206 6.21 26.19 -16.59
C PHE A 206 6.92 24.88 -16.99
N LEU A 207 6.16 23.86 -17.42
CA LEU A 207 6.71 22.56 -17.83
C LEU A 207 7.66 22.63 -19.04
N ARG A 208 7.41 23.56 -19.96
CA ARG A 208 8.24 23.75 -21.16
C ARG A 208 9.38 24.74 -20.96
N GLY A 209 9.32 25.58 -19.93
CA GLY A 209 10.25 26.70 -19.73
C GLY A 209 10.12 27.82 -20.77
N GLN A 210 8.97 27.89 -21.47
CA GLN A 210 8.68 28.88 -22.51
C GLN A 210 7.17 29.15 -22.58
N LYS A 211 6.76 30.24 -23.22
CA LYS A 211 5.32 30.55 -23.38
C LYS A 211 4.57 29.45 -24.16
N ALA A 212 3.27 29.36 -23.93
CA ALA A 212 2.39 28.49 -24.71
C ALA A 212 2.49 28.79 -26.21
N GLY A 213 2.44 27.73 -27.01
CA GLY A 213 2.62 27.77 -28.46
C GLY A 213 1.31 28.02 -29.21
N PRO A 214 1.37 28.21 -30.54
CA PRO A 214 0.21 28.51 -31.37
C PRO A 214 -0.86 27.40 -31.41
N ASN A 215 -0.51 26.17 -31.00
CA ASN A 215 -1.43 25.03 -30.94
C ASN A 215 -2.09 24.84 -29.56
N ASP A 216 -1.73 25.65 -28.56
CA ASP A 216 -2.32 25.58 -27.23
C ASP A 216 -3.52 26.53 -27.16
N ASP A 217 -4.59 26.23 -27.90
CA ASP A 217 -5.78 27.10 -27.96
C ASP A 217 -6.52 27.12 -26.61
N PRO A 218 -6.59 28.28 -25.91
CA PRO A 218 -7.32 28.41 -24.66
C PRO A 218 -8.84 28.19 -24.82
N GLN A 219 -9.39 28.29 -26.03
CA GLN A 219 -10.79 28.01 -26.31
C GLN A 219 -11.08 26.49 -26.34
N GLU A 220 -10.07 25.65 -26.59
CA GLU A 220 -10.18 24.19 -26.63
C GLU A 220 -9.67 23.54 -25.33
N VAL A 221 -10.32 23.84 -24.20
CA VAL A 221 -9.91 23.36 -22.85
C VAL A 221 -9.67 21.85 -22.77
N ALA A 222 -10.44 21.03 -23.50
CA ALA A 222 -10.26 19.57 -23.52
C ALA A 222 -8.93 19.16 -24.19
N ALA A 223 -8.61 19.76 -25.35
CA ALA A 223 -7.35 19.55 -26.05
C ALA A 223 -6.18 20.06 -25.21
N LEU A 224 -6.32 21.27 -24.63
CA LEU A 224 -5.32 21.85 -23.74
C LEU A 224 -5.04 20.98 -22.51
N THR A 225 -6.09 20.38 -21.92
CA THR A 225 -5.94 19.42 -20.81
C THR A 225 -5.16 18.18 -21.25
N ALA A 226 -5.50 17.61 -22.41
CA ALA A 226 -4.80 16.43 -22.95
C ALA A 226 -3.32 16.73 -23.24
N THR A 227 -3.02 17.90 -23.81
CA THR A 227 -1.65 18.38 -24.02
C THR A 227 -0.92 18.53 -22.69
N THR A 228 -1.53 19.20 -21.71
CA THR A 228 -0.94 19.38 -20.36
C THR A 228 -0.66 18.05 -19.68
N LEU A 229 -1.56 17.08 -19.79
CA LEU A 229 -1.37 15.73 -19.27
C LEU A 229 -0.15 15.03 -19.91
N ASN A 230 -0.04 15.11 -21.24
CA ASN A 230 1.08 14.51 -21.98
C ASN A 230 2.42 15.18 -21.62
N GLU A 231 2.45 16.50 -21.53
CA GLU A 231 3.64 17.27 -21.14
C GLU A 231 4.04 16.99 -19.69
N THR A 232 3.07 16.92 -18.77
CA THR A 232 3.31 16.53 -17.38
C THR A 232 3.94 15.14 -17.32
N ARG A 233 3.40 14.17 -18.08
CA ARG A 233 3.96 12.80 -18.13
C ARG A 233 5.38 12.76 -18.68
N GLY A 234 5.71 13.60 -19.66
CA GLY A 234 7.00 13.58 -20.36
C GLY A 234 8.10 14.44 -19.71
N ARG A 235 7.73 15.55 -19.08
CA ARG A 235 8.66 16.61 -18.64
C ARG A 235 8.72 16.84 -17.14
N PHE A 236 7.68 16.47 -16.39
CA PHE A 236 7.66 16.72 -14.94
C PHE A 236 8.81 15.96 -14.28
N ASP A 237 9.65 16.70 -13.55
CA ASP A 237 10.86 16.21 -12.90
C ASP A 237 11.05 16.89 -11.53
N GLU A 238 12.18 16.62 -10.86
CA GLU A 238 12.49 17.17 -9.54
C GLU A 238 12.35 18.69 -9.46
N ARG A 239 12.70 19.44 -10.50
CA ARG A 239 12.64 20.92 -10.49
C ARG A 239 11.21 21.46 -10.42
N HIS A 240 10.24 20.58 -10.69
CA HIS A 240 8.82 20.92 -10.72
C HIS A 240 8.10 20.53 -9.42
N VAL A 241 8.76 19.87 -8.45
CA VAL A 241 8.16 19.61 -7.14
C VAL A 241 8.14 20.91 -6.31
N VAL A 242 7.17 21.01 -5.40
CA VAL A 242 7.13 22.07 -4.39
C VAL A 242 8.14 21.78 -3.29
N ASP A 243 8.15 20.53 -2.80
CA ASP A 243 9.10 20.03 -1.82
C ASP A 243 9.54 18.61 -2.23
N LEU A 244 10.84 18.34 -2.09
CA LEU A 244 11.37 16.98 -2.15
C LEU A 244 10.92 16.24 -0.87
N GLY A 245 10.23 15.10 -1.03
CA GLY A 245 9.55 14.43 0.07
C GLY A 245 8.12 14.92 0.31
N VAL A 246 7.36 14.21 1.16
CA VAL A 246 5.96 14.58 1.48
C VAL A 246 5.97 15.70 2.52
N GLY A 247 5.71 16.93 2.08
CA GLY A 247 5.61 18.14 2.90
C GLY A 247 4.18 18.43 3.34
N CYS A 248 4.00 19.51 4.11
CA CYS A 248 2.70 19.90 4.69
C CYS A 248 1.61 20.06 3.61
N GLU A 249 1.95 20.72 2.50
CA GLU A 249 1.01 21.03 1.41
C GLU A 249 0.68 19.81 0.52
N ALA A 250 1.36 18.68 0.70
CA ALA A 250 0.95 17.42 0.06
C ALA A 250 -0.38 16.91 0.63
N CYS A 251 -0.69 17.23 1.89
CA CYS A 251 -1.96 16.90 2.53
C CYS A 251 -2.90 18.11 2.60
N HIS A 252 -2.38 19.30 2.91
CA HIS A 252 -3.18 20.51 3.13
C HIS A 252 -3.53 21.29 1.84
N GLY A 253 -3.04 20.83 0.68
CA GLY A 253 -3.13 21.56 -0.59
C GLY A 253 -2.28 22.83 -0.58
N GLY A 254 -2.37 23.63 -1.65
CA GLY A 254 -1.76 24.95 -1.69
C GLY A 254 -2.31 25.84 -0.57
N ALA A 255 -1.44 26.24 0.36
CA ALA A 255 -1.80 26.97 1.57
C ALA A 255 -1.19 28.38 1.60
N LYS A 256 -0.71 28.92 0.47
CA LYS A 256 -0.09 30.25 0.42
C LYS A 256 -1.01 31.37 0.92
N ALA A 257 -2.28 31.37 0.53
CA ALA A 257 -3.24 32.35 1.04
C ALA A 257 -3.42 32.27 2.56
N HIS A 258 -3.29 31.08 3.15
CA HIS A 258 -3.31 30.88 4.60
C HIS A 258 -2.03 31.41 5.28
N VAL A 259 -0.87 31.24 4.62
CA VAL A 259 0.41 31.79 5.11
C VAL A 259 0.37 33.33 5.08
N GLU A 260 -0.20 33.93 4.04
CA GLU A 260 -0.33 35.39 3.90
C GLU A 260 -1.38 35.98 4.84
N ASP A 261 -2.50 35.29 5.06
CA ASP A 261 -3.53 35.65 6.03
C ASP A 261 -4.03 34.41 6.80
N PRO A 262 -3.62 34.22 8.07
CA PRO A 262 -4.02 33.06 8.88
C PRO A 262 -5.54 32.90 9.08
N ARG A 263 -6.33 33.96 8.83
CA ARG A 263 -7.81 33.89 8.87
C ARG A 263 -8.36 33.08 7.69
N VAL A 264 -7.62 32.99 6.58
CA VAL A 264 -7.94 32.14 5.44
C VAL A 264 -7.56 30.71 5.79
N ARG A 265 -8.53 29.89 6.18
CA ARG A 265 -8.28 28.47 6.51
C ARG A 265 -8.00 27.63 5.26
N PRO A 266 -7.03 26.69 5.30
CA PRO A 266 -6.78 25.74 4.21
C PRO A 266 -7.94 24.75 4.03
N SER A 267 -7.99 24.12 2.86
CA SER A 267 -9.01 23.14 2.48
C SER A 267 -8.38 21.83 2.05
N PHE A 268 -8.98 20.70 2.44
CA PHE A 268 -8.62 19.38 1.93
C PHE A 268 -9.31 19.06 0.59
N ALA A 269 -10.41 19.75 0.28
CA ALA A 269 -11.05 19.66 -1.02
C ALA A 269 -10.23 20.43 -2.07
N PRO A 270 -9.86 19.81 -3.21
CA PRO A 270 -9.24 20.51 -4.33
C PRO A 270 -10.23 21.51 -4.96
N VAL A 271 -9.92 22.80 -4.88
CA VAL A 271 -10.72 23.91 -5.39
C VAL A 271 -9.83 24.97 -6.05
N GLY A 272 -10.35 25.65 -7.07
CA GLY A 272 -9.66 26.74 -7.76
C GLY A 272 -9.23 26.37 -9.19
N GLY A 273 -8.60 27.30 -9.91
CA GLY A 273 -8.17 27.03 -11.29
C GLY A 273 -9.29 26.67 -12.26
N GLY A 274 -10.52 27.13 -12.02
CA GLY A 274 -11.69 26.78 -12.84
C GLY A 274 -12.21 25.35 -12.64
N VAL A 275 -11.76 24.64 -11.61
CA VAL A 275 -12.17 23.27 -11.31
C VAL A 275 -12.57 23.07 -9.86
N GLU A 276 -13.44 22.09 -9.66
CA GLU A 276 -13.84 21.58 -8.36
C GLU A 276 -13.88 20.04 -8.41
N VAL A 277 -13.26 19.39 -7.43
CA VAL A 277 -13.33 17.92 -7.30
C VAL A 277 -14.52 17.55 -6.43
N LEU A 278 -15.43 16.77 -7.00
CA LEU A 278 -16.63 16.27 -6.33
C LEU A 278 -16.37 14.85 -5.80
N LEU A 279 -16.64 14.67 -4.51
CA LEU A 279 -16.55 13.37 -3.87
C LEU A 279 -17.88 12.59 -4.00
N PRO A 280 -17.83 11.27 -4.19
CA PRO A 280 -19.03 10.46 -4.37
C PRO A 280 -19.96 10.50 -3.16
N GLY A 281 -21.27 10.56 -3.43
CA GLY A 281 -22.30 10.74 -2.40
C GLY A 281 -22.55 12.21 -2.01
N VAL A 282 -21.87 13.16 -2.67
CA VAL A 282 -22.13 14.59 -2.59
C VAL A 282 -22.77 15.01 -3.91
N GLY A 283 -24.09 15.19 -3.95
CA GLY A 283 -24.76 15.75 -5.12
C GLY A 283 -24.27 17.18 -5.37
N ALA A 284 -24.04 17.54 -6.63
CA ALA A 284 -23.83 18.92 -7.06
C ALA A 284 -25.11 19.71 -6.73
N GLY A 285 -25.15 20.34 -5.56
CA GLY A 285 -26.36 20.97 -5.02
C GLY A 285 -26.72 20.61 -3.58
N GLY A 286 -25.84 19.94 -2.81
CA GLY A 286 -25.85 20.01 -1.34
C GLY A 286 -27.20 19.72 -0.67
N ALA A 287 -27.67 18.47 -0.75
CA ALA A 287 -28.73 17.98 0.13
C ALA A 287 -28.47 16.52 0.53
N SER A 288 -27.44 16.30 1.33
CA SER A 288 -27.46 15.23 2.32
C SER A 288 -28.19 15.77 3.55
N GLY A 289 -29.12 14.99 4.11
CA GLY A 289 -29.93 15.34 5.29
C GLY A 289 -29.14 15.49 6.60
N ASP A 290 -27.85 15.83 6.53
CA ASP A 290 -26.92 16.12 7.63
C ASP A 290 -26.36 17.55 7.59
N GLY A 291 -26.90 18.42 6.73
CA GLY A 291 -26.48 19.82 6.64
C GLY A 291 -25.29 20.08 5.70
N GLY A 292 -25.14 19.29 4.63
CA GLY A 292 -24.35 19.71 3.47
C GLY A 292 -22.84 19.89 3.71
N LYS A 293 -22.25 19.18 4.67
CA LYS A 293 -20.81 18.99 4.70
C LYS A 293 -20.46 17.95 3.63
N SER A 294 -19.68 18.32 2.62
CA SER A 294 -18.73 17.36 2.06
C SER A 294 -18.02 16.74 3.27
N GLY A 295 -18.33 15.48 3.61
CA GLY A 295 -17.94 14.96 4.92
C GLY A 295 -16.42 15.06 5.07
N ARG A 296 -15.92 15.92 5.99
CA ARG A 296 -14.50 16.19 6.21
C ARG A 296 -13.63 14.93 6.23
N ALA A 297 -14.20 13.83 6.73
CA ALA A 297 -13.58 12.50 6.67
C ALA A 297 -13.21 12.07 5.24
N ARG A 298 -14.09 12.23 4.26
CA ARG A 298 -13.86 11.87 2.85
C ARG A 298 -12.76 12.73 2.22
N GLU A 299 -12.69 14.01 2.55
CA GLU A 299 -11.65 14.92 2.05
C GLU A 299 -10.27 14.50 2.58
N ILE A 300 -10.18 14.24 3.89
CA ILE A 300 -8.97 13.71 4.52
C ILE A 300 -8.59 12.35 3.92
N ASN A 301 -9.55 11.43 3.78
CA ASN A 301 -9.32 10.10 3.23
C ASN A 301 -8.81 10.18 1.78
N ARG A 302 -9.32 11.11 0.97
CA ARG A 302 -8.81 11.34 -0.38
C ARG A 302 -7.37 11.83 -0.37
N ALA A 303 -7.03 12.77 0.53
CA ALA A 303 -5.64 13.24 0.66
C ALA A 303 -4.68 12.09 0.97
N CYS A 304 -5.05 11.18 1.87
CA CYS A 304 -4.27 9.97 2.16
C CYS A 304 -4.23 9.01 0.98
N ALA A 305 -5.36 8.84 0.27
CA ALA A 305 -5.48 7.90 -0.83
C ALA A 305 -4.46 8.17 -1.94
N ARG A 306 -4.11 9.43 -2.23
CA ARG A 306 -3.11 9.84 -3.25
C ARG A 306 -1.81 8.99 -3.23
N CYS A 307 -1.36 8.59 -2.05
CA CYS A 307 -0.13 7.82 -1.87
C CYS A 307 -0.37 6.40 -1.31
N HIS A 308 -1.50 6.17 -0.64
CA HIS A 308 -1.86 4.90 -0.01
C HIS A 308 -2.91 4.09 -0.80
N HIS A 309 -3.05 4.35 -2.10
CA HIS A 309 -3.91 3.58 -3.02
C HIS A 309 -3.14 2.55 -3.85
N VAL A 310 -1.80 2.47 -3.71
CA VAL A 310 -0.94 1.93 -4.78
C VAL A 310 -1.04 0.42 -4.91
N LEU A 311 -1.05 -0.03 -6.17
CA LEU A 311 -1.03 -1.43 -6.59
C LEU A 311 0.08 -1.65 -7.61
N PHE A 312 1.34 -1.52 -7.16
CA PHE A 312 2.55 -1.60 -8.01
C PHE A 312 2.71 -2.92 -8.78
N SER A 313 1.95 -3.95 -8.44
CA SER A 313 2.22 -5.31 -8.91
C SER A 313 1.60 -5.64 -10.26
N GLY A 314 0.68 -4.82 -10.80
CA GLY A 314 -0.18 -5.23 -11.91
C GLY A 314 -1.02 -6.49 -11.57
N TYR A 315 -1.01 -6.89 -10.30
CA TYR A 315 -1.60 -8.10 -9.79
C TYR A 315 -3.12 -7.96 -9.82
N GLN A 316 -3.71 -8.58 -10.83
CA GLN A 316 -5.14 -8.54 -11.11
C GLN A 316 -6.02 -9.15 -10.02
N PRO A 317 -5.59 -10.15 -9.24
CA PRO A 317 -6.44 -10.72 -8.21
C PRO A 317 -6.78 -9.73 -7.10
N THR A 318 -8.03 -9.79 -6.66
CA THR A 318 -8.60 -9.17 -5.46
C THR A 318 -8.98 -10.26 -4.48
N TRP A 319 -10.00 -10.08 -3.62
CA TRP A 319 -10.55 -11.21 -2.86
C TRP A 319 -10.75 -12.44 -3.76
N GLU A 320 -10.62 -13.63 -3.19
CA GLU A 320 -11.05 -14.91 -3.82
C GLU A 320 -10.33 -15.28 -5.12
N GLY A 321 -9.36 -14.48 -5.55
CA GLY A 321 -8.80 -14.60 -6.88
C GLY A 321 -9.58 -14.01 -8.03
N GLY A 322 -10.65 -13.25 -7.77
CA GLY A 322 -11.36 -12.50 -8.80
C GLY A 322 -10.51 -11.37 -9.39
N LYS A 323 -10.70 -11.05 -10.67
CA LYS A 323 -10.02 -9.90 -11.33
C LYS A 323 -10.57 -8.57 -10.77
N ARG A 324 -9.68 -7.58 -10.58
CA ARG A 324 -9.99 -6.17 -10.18
C ARG A 324 -11.08 -5.47 -11.00
N ALA A 325 -11.44 -5.99 -12.16
CA ALA A 325 -12.41 -5.40 -13.06
C ALA A 325 -13.88 -5.63 -12.65
N ILE A 326 -14.19 -6.67 -11.87
CA ILE A 326 -15.58 -7.09 -11.57
C ILE A 326 -15.99 -6.71 -10.13
N ASP A 327 -15.20 -7.11 -9.15
CA ASP A 327 -15.25 -6.61 -7.77
C ASP A 327 -13.83 -6.16 -7.43
N PRO A 328 -13.60 -4.90 -7.07
CA PRO A 328 -12.24 -4.45 -6.78
C PRO A 328 -11.67 -5.08 -5.50
N GLY A 329 -12.52 -5.79 -4.73
CA GLY A 329 -12.17 -6.48 -3.52
C GLY A 329 -11.39 -5.60 -2.56
N GLY A 330 -10.68 -6.14 -1.57
CA GLY A 330 -9.54 -5.40 -1.04
C GLY A 330 -8.30 -6.23 -1.26
N SER A 331 -7.14 -5.63 -1.05
CA SER A 331 -5.86 -6.26 -1.37
C SER A 331 -5.05 -6.37 -0.09
N PRO A 332 -4.65 -7.57 0.35
CA PRO A 332 -3.81 -7.72 1.52
C PRO A 332 -2.35 -7.33 1.22
N ILE A 333 -2.10 -6.27 0.46
CA ILE A 333 -0.77 -5.78 0.12
C ILE A 333 -0.53 -4.42 0.77
N ASN A 334 0.71 -4.21 1.21
CA ASN A 334 1.15 -2.91 1.70
C ASN A 334 0.87 -1.76 0.71
N SER A 335 0.71 -0.56 1.24
CA SER A 335 0.50 0.69 0.50
C SER A 335 -0.83 0.76 -0.27
N GLY A 336 -1.72 -0.22 -0.08
CA GLY A 336 -3.09 -0.25 -0.61
C GLY A 336 -4.18 0.04 0.42
N GLU A 337 -3.80 0.41 1.65
CA GLU A 337 -4.69 0.52 2.81
C GLU A 337 -5.78 1.58 2.61
N ALA A 338 -5.47 2.72 1.98
CA ALA A 338 -6.47 3.77 1.79
C ALA A 338 -7.52 3.37 0.75
N ARG A 339 -7.14 2.69 -0.35
CA ARG A 339 -8.11 2.15 -1.30
C ARG A 339 -9.05 1.16 -0.62
N ASP A 340 -8.50 0.23 0.15
CA ASP A 340 -9.28 -0.77 0.89
C ASP A 340 -10.21 -0.11 1.92
N PHE A 341 -9.72 0.92 2.61
CA PHE A 341 -10.52 1.71 3.52
C PHE A 341 -11.66 2.44 2.82
N LEU A 342 -11.43 3.05 1.65
CA LEU A 342 -12.47 3.73 0.85
C LEU A 342 -13.61 2.80 0.40
N LEU A 343 -13.38 1.48 0.35
CA LEU A 343 -14.43 0.48 0.09
C LEU A 343 -15.26 0.12 1.33
N SER A 344 -14.85 0.60 2.51
CA SER A 344 -15.54 0.39 3.78
C SER A 344 -16.69 1.39 3.91
N ARG A 345 -17.84 0.94 4.42
CA ARG A 345 -19.01 1.83 4.63
C ARG A 345 -18.69 3.01 5.55
N CYS A 346 -17.86 2.77 6.57
CA CYS A 346 -17.46 3.78 7.55
C CYS A 346 -16.55 4.88 6.97
N ALA A 347 -15.93 4.70 5.80
CA ALA A 347 -15.03 5.71 5.20
C ALA A 347 -15.74 7.03 4.83
N SER A 348 -17.08 7.00 4.81
CA SER A 348 -17.92 8.17 4.63
C SER A 348 -17.98 9.09 5.85
N ALA A 349 -17.75 8.56 7.05
CA ALA A 349 -17.89 9.25 8.34
C ALA A 349 -16.61 9.20 9.19
N LEU A 350 -15.72 8.25 8.94
CA LEU A 350 -14.47 8.03 9.67
C LEU A 350 -13.27 8.37 8.77
N ALA A 351 -12.36 9.18 9.29
CA ALA A 351 -11.13 9.56 8.61
C ALA A 351 -9.97 8.61 8.98
N CYS A 352 -8.97 8.44 8.11
CA CYS A 352 -7.71 7.76 8.46
C CYS A 352 -7.10 8.34 9.74
N THR A 353 -7.21 9.65 9.93
CA THR A 353 -6.67 10.39 11.08
C THR A 353 -7.42 10.17 12.39
N ALA A 354 -8.54 9.43 12.38
CA ALA A 354 -9.19 9.00 13.61
C ALA A 354 -8.43 7.86 14.31
N CYS A 355 -7.63 7.09 13.55
CA CYS A 355 -6.81 6.00 14.08
C CYS A 355 -5.30 6.33 14.04
N HIS A 356 -4.87 7.13 13.06
CA HIS A 356 -3.47 7.44 12.82
C HIS A 356 -3.16 8.91 13.05
N ASP A 357 -2.03 9.20 13.69
CA ASP A 357 -1.47 10.55 13.70
C ASP A 357 -0.49 10.71 12.52
N PRO A 358 -0.79 11.55 11.51
CA PRO A 358 0.10 11.75 10.37
C PRO A 358 1.33 12.61 10.70
N HIS A 359 1.32 13.32 11.84
CA HIS A 359 2.37 14.26 12.22
C HIS A 359 3.37 13.70 13.23
N GLU A 360 3.10 12.52 13.81
CA GLU A 360 3.93 11.97 14.87
C GLU A 360 4.55 10.61 14.51
N ARG A 361 5.88 10.53 14.62
CA ARG A 361 6.63 9.28 14.41
C ARG A 361 6.14 8.16 15.36
N SER A 362 5.62 8.53 16.53
CA SER A 362 5.04 7.65 17.55
C SER A 362 3.58 7.25 17.33
N ASP A 363 3.10 7.19 16.08
CA ASP A 363 1.92 6.41 15.70
C ASP A 363 1.94 4.94 16.25
N ALA A 364 3.08 4.45 16.75
CA ALA A 364 3.14 3.24 17.58
C ALA A 364 2.24 3.27 18.84
N ARG A 365 2.10 4.40 19.53
CA ARG A 365 1.25 4.51 20.73
C ARG A 365 -0.23 4.50 20.39
N ALA A 366 -0.62 5.25 19.34
CA ALA A 366 -1.99 5.21 18.81
C ALA A 366 -2.35 3.79 18.34
N ARG A 367 -1.48 3.15 17.55
CA ARG A 367 -1.67 1.74 17.13
C ARG A 367 -1.72 0.76 18.31
N ALA A 368 -0.88 0.95 19.33
CA ALA A 368 -0.90 0.10 20.53
C ALA A 368 -2.23 0.22 21.29
N THR A 369 -2.87 1.40 21.27
CA THR A 369 -4.18 1.60 21.91
C THR A 369 -5.25 0.71 21.28
N PHE A 370 -5.24 0.56 19.95
CA PHE A 370 -6.11 -0.38 19.22
C PHE A 370 -5.79 -1.86 19.47
N GLU A 371 -4.63 -2.16 20.04
CA GLU A 371 -4.30 -3.48 20.56
C GLU A 371 -4.74 -3.66 22.01
N THR A 372 -5.57 -2.77 22.54
CA THR A 372 -6.22 -2.86 23.86
C THR A 372 -7.71 -2.55 23.75
N LYS A 373 -8.48 -2.88 24.79
CA LYS A 373 -9.91 -2.54 24.89
C LYS A 373 -10.18 -1.03 24.79
N ALA A 374 -9.23 -0.18 25.17
CA ALA A 374 -9.40 1.27 25.06
C ALA A 374 -9.63 1.73 23.62
N GLY A 375 -9.05 1.02 22.63
CA GLY A 375 -9.24 1.32 21.22
C GLY A 375 -10.66 1.08 20.71
N ASP A 376 -11.44 0.20 21.36
CA ASP A 376 -12.84 -0.05 20.98
C ASP A 376 -13.72 1.20 21.18
N GLY A 377 -13.28 2.14 22.02
CA GLY A 377 -13.91 3.45 22.24
C GLY A 377 -14.24 4.18 20.94
N LEU A 378 -13.34 4.12 19.95
CA LEU A 378 -13.57 4.73 18.64
C LEU A 378 -14.76 4.08 17.92
N CYS A 379 -14.83 2.75 17.92
CA CYS A 379 -15.89 2.01 17.24
C CYS A 379 -17.24 2.21 17.91
N VAL A 380 -17.29 2.14 19.25
CA VAL A 380 -18.55 2.27 20.01
C VAL A 380 -19.09 3.71 20.01
N SER A 381 -18.29 4.71 19.66
CA SER A 381 -18.78 6.10 19.49
C SER A 381 -19.90 6.21 18.44
N CYS A 382 -19.85 5.38 17.40
CA CYS A 382 -20.91 5.25 16.39
C CYS A 382 -21.77 3.98 16.61
N HIS A 383 -21.19 2.93 17.18
CA HIS A 383 -21.85 1.65 17.42
C HIS A 383 -22.27 1.47 18.89
N GLY A 384 -22.91 2.49 19.48
CA GLY A 384 -23.21 2.57 20.91
C GLY A 384 -24.02 1.39 21.49
N LYS A 385 -24.77 0.67 20.66
CA LYS A 385 -25.45 -0.58 21.06
C LYS A 385 -24.49 -1.66 21.59
N PHE A 386 -23.20 -1.56 21.27
CA PHE A 386 -22.14 -2.44 21.73
C PHE A 386 -21.26 -1.77 22.81
N ALA A 387 -21.74 -0.75 23.52
CA ALA A 387 -20.97 -0.14 24.61
C ALA A 387 -20.97 -1.02 25.88
N ALA A 388 -22.05 -1.76 26.13
CA ALA A 388 -22.16 -2.66 27.27
C ALA A 388 -21.37 -3.97 27.06
N LYS A 389 -20.66 -4.43 28.09
CA LYS A 389 -19.88 -5.68 28.08
C LYS A 389 -20.70 -6.85 27.54
N ALA A 390 -21.87 -7.12 28.13
CA ALA A 390 -22.73 -8.24 27.72
C ALA A 390 -23.15 -8.15 26.24
N ALA A 391 -23.43 -6.94 25.74
CA ALA A 391 -23.77 -6.74 24.33
C ALA A 391 -22.57 -6.97 23.40
N ARG A 392 -21.35 -6.62 23.82
CA ARG A 392 -20.12 -6.94 23.06
C ARG A 392 -19.81 -8.42 23.05
N GLU A 393 -19.89 -9.09 24.20
CA GLU A 393 -19.65 -10.54 24.28
C GLU A 393 -20.69 -11.32 23.47
N ALA A 394 -21.97 -10.90 23.51
CA ALA A 394 -23.02 -11.47 22.68
C ALA A 394 -22.82 -11.20 21.18
N HIS A 395 -22.19 -10.09 20.80
CA HIS A 395 -21.92 -9.74 19.40
C HIS A 395 -20.68 -10.46 18.83
N THR A 396 -19.61 -10.47 19.61
CA THR A 396 -18.29 -11.01 19.21
C THR A 396 -18.17 -12.50 19.47
N HIS A 397 -18.98 -13.05 20.38
CA HIS A 397 -18.88 -14.41 20.93
C HIS A 397 -17.51 -14.72 21.54
N HIS A 398 -16.82 -13.68 22.01
CA HIS A 398 -15.55 -13.76 22.73
C HIS A 398 -15.66 -13.01 24.05
N LEU A 399 -14.76 -13.33 24.99
CA LEU A 399 -14.60 -12.55 26.22
C LEU A 399 -14.23 -11.10 25.87
N ASP A 400 -14.84 -10.15 26.57
CA ASP A 400 -14.70 -8.71 26.32
C ASP A 400 -13.26 -8.20 26.47
N ASP A 401 -12.49 -8.80 27.38
CA ASP A 401 -11.06 -8.50 27.60
C ASP A 401 -10.12 -9.41 26.81
N GLY A 402 -10.66 -10.42 26.12
CA GLY A 402 -9.92 -11.34 25.28
C GLY A 402 -9.44 -10.73 23.96
N ALA A 403 -8.49 -11.40 23.30
CA ALA A 403 -7.97 -10.96 22.00
C ALA A 403 -9.09 -10.86 20.93
N GLY A 404 -10.07 -11.76 20.95
CA GLY A 404 -11.21 -11.77 20.02
C GLY A 404 -12.35 -10.81 20.36
N GLY A 405 -12.40 -10.25 21.57
CA GLY A 405 -13.44 -9.28 21.98
C GLY A 405 -13.27 -7.89 21.38
N ARG A 406 -12.08 -7.60 20.82
CA ARG A 406 -11.72 -6.30 20.25
C ARG A 406 -12.31 -6.14 18.86
N CYS A 407 -12.86 -4.96 18.56
CA CYS A 407 -13.50 -4.67 17.28
C CYS A 407 -12.54 -4.88 16.10
N VAL A 408 -11.29 -4.41 16.23
CA VAL A 408 -10.27 -4.51 15.18
C VAL A 408 -9.75 -5.94 14.98
N SER A 409 -10.01 -6.88 15.89
CA SER A 409 -9.55 -8.26 15.72
C SER A 409 -10.28 -8.97 14.58
N CYS A 410 -11.57 -8.72 14.42
CA CYS A 410 -12.38 -9.32 13.36
C CYS A 410 -12.67 -8.33 12.22
N HIS A 411 -12.86 -7.03 12.51
CA HIS A 411 -13.17 -6.05 11.46
C HIS A 411 -11.94 -5.51 10.72
N MET A 412 -10.74 -5.68 11.31
CA MET A 412 -9.45 -5.32 10.72
C MET A 412 -8.42 -6.43 10.96
N PRO A 413 -8.69 -7.67 10.52
CA PRO A 413 -7.87 -8.81 10.89
C PRO A 413 -6.42 -8.65 10.38
N ARG A 414 -5.48 -9.35 11.01
CA ARG A 414 -4.08 -9.38 10.55
C ARG A 414 -3.96 -10.27 9.30
N LYS A 415 -4.29 -9.68 8.14
CA LYS A 415 -4.27 -10.34 6.83
C LYS A 415 -3.39 -9.59 5.82
N ASN A 416 -3.01 -8.34 6.08
CA ASN A 416 -2.27 -7.49 5.15
C ASN A 416 -0.75 -7.74 5.20
N MET A 417 -0.10 -7.94 4.06
CA MET A 417 1.32 -8.27 3.98
C MET A 417 2.20 -7.04 4.19
N GLY A 418 2.85 -6.97 5.37
CA GLY A 418 3.78 -5.93 5.74
C GLY A 418 5.13 -6.04 5.02
N LEU A 419 5.87 -4.92 5.00
CA LEU A 419 7.19 -4.82 4.35
C LEU A 419 8.31 -5.57 5.10
N ASP A 420 8.10 -5.81 6.39
CA ASP A 420 8.97 -6.55 7.28
C ASP A 420 8.72 -8.08 7.25
N GLY A 421 7.82 -8.56 6.38
CA GLY A 421 7.46 -9.97 6.29
C GLY A 421 6.45 -10.43 7.35
N ARG A 422 5.81 -9.50 8.08
CA ARG A 422 4.76 -9.81 9.06
C ARG A 422 3.39 -9.38 8.56
N LEU A 423 2.36 -10.06 9.06
CA LEU A 423 0.98 -9.65 8.81
C LEU A 423 0.61 -8.43 9.65
N THR A 424 0.02 -7.44 8.98
CA THR A 424 -0.48 -6.18 9.50
C THR A 424 -2.00 -6.12 9.35
N ARG A 425 -2.62 -5.10 9.95
CA ARG A 425 -4.09 -4.93 9.96
C ARG A 425 -4.60 -4.65 8.55
N TYR A 426 -5.65 -5.35 8.18
CA TYR A 426 -6.34 -5.17 6.92
C TYR A 426 -7.38 -4.04 7.00
N HIS A 427 -7.42 -3.19 5.97
CA HIS A 427 -8.13 -1.90 6.05
C HIS A 427 -9.50 -1.86 5.34
N ARG A 428 -9.95 -2.95 4.72
CA ARG A 428 -11.36 -3.06 4.28
C ARG A 428 -12.23 -3.49 5.46
N ILE A 429 -12.62 -2.50 6.24
CA ILE A 429 -13.45 -2.62 7.44
C ILE A 429 -14.87 -3.03 7.05
N GLY A 430 -15.29 -4.21 7.50
CA GLY A 430 -16.62 -4.74 7.22
C GLY A 430 -16.96 -5.94 8.08
N SER A 431 -18.16 -6.49 7.90
CA SER A 431 -18.62 -7.64 8.68
C SER A 431 -17.82 -8.90 8.32
N PRO A 432 -17.16 -9.58 9.29
CA PRO A 432 -16.44 -10.83 9.04
C PRO A 432 -17.38 -11.98 8.62
N THR A 433 -18.67 -11.84 8.93
CA THR A 433 -19.75 -12.79 8.62
C THR A 433 -20.54 -12.41 7.36
N ASP A 434 -20.03 -11.47 6.55
CA ASP A 434 -20.64 -11.17 5.25
C ASP A 434 -20.56 -12.40 4.34
N ALA A 435 -21.68 -12.83 3.75
CA ALA A 435 -21.72 -14.03 2.91
C ALA A 435 -20.73 -13.93 1.74
N GLY A 436 -20.53 -12.73 1.22
CA GLY A 436 -19.55 -12.47 0.18
C GLY A 436 -18.09 -12.60 0.61
N ARG A 437 -17.78 -12.52 1.91
CA ARG A 437 -16.46 -12.90 2.43
C ARG A 437 -16.40 -14.40 2.73
N VAL A 438 -17.44 -14.93 3.36
CA VAL A 438 -17.44 -16.32 3.86
C VAL A 438 -17.45 -17.35 2.73
N GLU A 439 -18.29 -17.15 1.72
CA GLU A 439 -18.52 -18.16 0.65
C GLU A 439 -17.43 -18.15 -0.42
N ARG A 440 -16.49 -17.24 -0.29
CA ARG A 440 -15.96 -16.59 -1.46
C ARG A 440 -14.47 -16.28 -1.25
N ASP A 441 -14.06 -15.78 -0.09
CA ASP A 441 -12.67 -15.41 0.20
C ASP A 441 -11.85 -16.48 0.98
N ARG A 442 -10.52 -16.42 0.84
CA ARG A 442 -9.56 -17.23 1.61
C ARG A 442 -8.43 -16.40 2.22
N PRO A 443 -7.90 -16.80 3.39
CA PRO A 443 -8.59 -17.66 4.35
C PRO A 443 -9.78 -16.91 4.96
N LEU A 444 -10.75 -17.65 5.50
CA LEU A 444 -11.77 -17.08 6.40
C LEU A 444 -11.09 -16.34 7.55
N GLU A 445 -11.57 -15.14 7.88
CA GLU A 445 -10.92 -14.26 8.86
C GLU A 445 -10.80 -14.90 10.25
N CYS A 446 -11.77 -15.72 10.64
CA CYS A 446 -11.77 -16.46 11.91
C CYS A 446 -10.61 -17.47 12.00
N ALA A 447 -10.19 -18.04 10.87
CA ALA A 447 -9.10 -19.02 10.83
C ALA A 447 -7.74 -18.39 11.13
N LEU A 448 -7.60 -17.06 11.07
CA LEU A 448 -6.37 -16.36 11.43
C LEU A 448 -6.02 -16.49 12.93
N CYS A 449 -7.00 -16.83 13.77
CA CYS A 449 -6.79 -17.20 15.19
C CYS A 449 -7.11 -18.67 15.45
N HIS A 450 -8.13 -19.21 14.78
CA HIS A 450 -8.54 -20.62 14.87
C HIS A 450 -7.85 -21.47 13.79
N ALA A 451 -6.52 -21.49 13.84
CA ALA A 451 -5.67 -22.16 12.85
C ALA A 451 -5.90 -23.67 12.74
N ASP A 452 -6.50 -24.28 13.77
CA ASP A 452 -6.82 -25.69 13.88
C ASP A 452 -8.11 -26.09 13.15
N LYS A 453 -9.00 -25.14 12.86
CA LYS A 453 -10.37 -25.44 12.42
C LYS A 453 -10.49 -25.81 10.95
N THR A 454 -11.46 -26.67 10.68
CA THR A 454 -11.91 -27.02 9.34
C THR A 454 -12.94 -26.02 8.81
N ALA A 455 -13.12 -26.00 7.48
CA ALA A 455 -14.10 -25.14 6.81
C ALA A 455 -15.53 -25.36 7.34
N GLY A 456 -15.98 -26.60 7.44
CA GLY A 456 -17.30 -26.97 7.93
C GLY A 456 -17.52 -26.66 9.41
N ALA A 457 -16.49 -26.82 10.25
CA ALA A 457 -16.57 -26.49 11.67
C ALA A 457 -16.76 -24.98 11.87
N LEU A 458 -15.90 -24.15 11.26
CA LEU A 458 -16.03 -22.69 11.36
C LEU A 458 -17.32 -22.18 10.70
N LEU A 459 -17.75 -22.79 9.60
CA LEU A 459 -19.01 -22.43 8.95
C LEU A 459 -20.21 -22.72 9.87
N SER A 460 -20.24 -23.88 10.52
CA SER A 460 -21.30 -24.24 11.47
C SER A 460 -21.31 -23.30 12.68
N ASP A 461 -20.14 -22.90 13.18
CA ASP A 461 -20.03 -21.89 14.24
C ASP A 461 -20.58 -20.53 13.78
N LEU A 462 -20.23 -20.08 12.56
CA LEU A 462 -20.74 -18.83 12.00
C LEU A 462 -22.28 -18.82 11.85
N GLU A 463 -22.86 -19.94 11.40
CA GLU A 463 -24.32 -20.09 11.24
C GLU A 463 -25.02 -20.09 12.59
N ARG A 464 -24.50 -20.85 13.56
CA ARG A 464 -25.08 -20.99 14.90
C ARG A 464 -24.99 -19.71 15.73
N LEU A 465 -23.83 -19.05 15.73
CA LEU A 465 -23.56 -17.90 16.59
C LEU A 465 -24.26 -16.63 16.09
N TRP A 466 -24.22 -16.36 14.78
CA TRP A 466 -24.81 -15.15 14.20
C TRP A 466 -26.17 -15.37 13.49
N GLY A 467 -26.73 -16.59 13.54
CA GLY A 467 -28.03 -16.92 12.94
C GLY A 467 -28.05 -16.76 11.41
N LYS A 468 -26.92 -16.96 10.75
CA LYS A 468 -26.76 -16.80 9.29
C LYS A 468 -26.83 -18.15 8.57
N ARG A 469 -26.99 -18.09 7.25
CA ARG A 469 -26.90 -19.25 6.35
C ARG A 469 -25.93 -18.91 5.23
N TYR A 470 -25.13 -19.89 4.83
CA TYR A 470 -24.18 -19.75 3.74
C TYR A 470 -24.35 -20.90 2.74
N ASP A 471 -23.98 -20.64 1.49
CA ASP A 471 -23.88 -21.70 0.47
C ASP A 471 -22.66 -22.59 0.78
N ARG A 472 -22.90 -23.70 1.47
CA ARG A 472 -21.86 -24.67 1.84
C ARG A 472 -21.13 -25.24 0.62
N SER A 473 -21.80 -25.35 -0.53
CA SER A 473 -21.17 -25.84 -1.76
C SER A 473 -20.08 -24.91 -2.27
N ARG A 474 -20.25 -23.58 -2.08
CA ARG A 474 -19.20 -22.60 -2.43
C ARG A 474 -18.01 -22.73 -1.51
N VAL A 475 -18.25 -22.82 -0.21
CA VAL A 475 -17.19 -23.01 0.79
C VAL A 475 -16.43 -24.32 0.55
N GLU A 476 -17.14 -25.39 0.22
CA GLU A 476 -16.54 -26.66 -0.15
C GLU A 476 -15.68 -26.54 -1.41
N ARG A 477 -16.14 -25.86 -2.47
CA ARG A 477 -15.32 -25.57 -3.67
C ARG A 477 -14.08 -24.75 -3.35
N LEU A 478 -14.15 -23.86 -2.36
CA LEU A 478 -12.97 -23.14 -1.91
C LEU A 478 -11.99 -24.11 -1.26
N TYR A 479 -12.39 -24.83 -0.23
CA TYR A 479 -11.43 -25.58 0.57
C TYR A 479 -11.17 -27.02 0.06
N GLY A 480 -11.81 -27.42 -1.04
CA GLY A 480 -11.74 -28.78 -1.58
C GLY A 480 -12.45 -29.83 -0.72
N GLY A 481 -13.20 -29.40 0.30
CA GLY A 481 -13.85 -30.24 1.30
C GLY A 481 -14.21 -29.43 2.54
N LEU A 482 -15.35 -29.74 3.18
CA LEU A 482 -15.74 -29.12 4.45
C LEU A 482 -14.92 -29.64 5.66
N ASP A 483 -14.31 -30.82 5.55
CA ASP A 483 -13.40 -31.39 6.54
C ASP A 483 -11.97 -30.83 6.42
N ALA A 484 -11.67 -30.03 5.39
CA ALA A 484 -10.36 -29.47 5.16
C ALA A 484 -10.02 -28.34 6.16
N ASN A 485 -8.79 -28.33 6.69
CA ASN A 485 -8.27 -27.24 7.51
C ASN A 485 -8.09 -25.97 6.66
N ILE A 486 -8.68 -24.85 7.09
CA ILE A 486 -8.73 -23.62 6.28
C ILE A 486 -7.35 -23.08 5.95
N LEU A 487 -6.47 -22.90 6.95
CA LEU A 487 -5.18 -22.26 6.73
C LEU A 487 -4.23 -23.14 5.92
N ARG A 488 -4.14 -24.44 6.24
CA ARG A 488 -3.25 -25.38 5.53
C ARG A 488 -3.69 -25.54 4.07
N THR A 489 -4.98 -25.67 3.82
CA THR A 489 -5.52 -25.70 2.44
C THR A 489 -5.29 -24.39 1.71
N THR A 490 -5.42 -23.24 2.39
CA THR A 490 -5.13 -21.93 1.76
C THR A 490 -3.65 -21.81 1.40
N ALA A 491 -2.74 -22.25 2.27
CA ALA A 491 -1.31 -22.28 1.98
C ALA A 491 -0.97 -23.24 0.83
N ALA A 492 -1.67 -24.37 0.70
CA ALA A 492 -1.45 -25.34 -0.37
C ALA A 492 -2.05 -24.91 -1.73
N LEU A 493 -3.31 -24.45 -1.75
CA LEU A 493 -4.09 -24.29 -2.97
C LEU A 493 -4.50 -22.85 -3.28
N GLY A 494 -4.33 -21.92 -2.33
CA GLY A 494 -4.72 -20.53 -2.50
C GLY A 494 -3.92 -19.81 -3.59
N LEU A 495 -4.38 -18.63 -3.96
CA LEU A 495 -3.58 -17.74 -4.79
C LEU A 495 -2.38 -17.17 -4.03
N PRO A 496 -1.40 -16.61 -4.74
CA PRO A 496 -0.18 -16.06 -4.12
C PRO A 496 -0.39 -15.20 -2.87
N HIS A 497 -1.36 -14.28 -2.90
CA HIS A 497 -1.65 -13.40 -1.76
C HIS A 497 -2.36 -14.11 -0.60
N GLU A 498 -3.19 -15.10 -0.90
CA GLU A 498 -3.86 -15.93 0.09
C GLU A 498 -2.86 -16.86 0.78
N LYS A 499 -1.95 -17.46 0.02
CA LYS A 499 -0.84 -18.28 0.51
C LYS A 499 0.03 -17.52 1.49
N ALA A 500 0.45 -16.30 1.15
CA ALA A 500 1.27 -15.47 2.04
C ALA A 500 0.55 -15.17 3.37
N ALA A 501 -0.74 -14.81 3.32
CA ALA A 501 -1.54 -14.61 4.53
C ALA A 501 -1.68 -15.90 5.36
N ALA A 502 -1.93 -17.04 4.72
CA ALA A 502 -2.05 -18.32 5.40
C ALA A 502 -0.73 -18.78 6.03
N LEU A 503 0.39 -18.68 5.30
CA LEU A 503 1.73 -19.00 5.82
C LEU A 503 2.07 -18.13 7.05
N GLY A 504 1.84 -16.82 6.96
CA GLY A 504 2.04 -15.92 8.09
C GLY A 504 1.19 -16.30 9.32
N ALA A 505 -0.08 -16.65 9.12
CA ALA A 505 -0.97 -17.09 10.20
C ALA A 505 -0.56 -18.46 10.79
N LEU A 506 -0.17 -19.43 9.95
CA LEU A 506 0.32 -20.73 10.38
C LEU A 506 1.62 -20.61 11.20
N GLY A 507 2.52 -19.72 10.80
CA GLY A 507 3.74 -19.41 11.55
C GLY A 507 3.45 -18.79 12.92
N LEU A 508 2.49 -17.87 13.01
CA LEU A 508 2.03 -17.31 14.29
C LEU A 508 1.40 -18.37 15.20
N ALA A 509 0.65 -19.31 14.62
CA ALA A 509 0.06 -20.44 15.33
C ALA A 509 1.07 -21.55 15.67
N LYS A 510 2.31 -21.47 15.14
CA LYS A 510 3.34 -22.51 15.23
C LYS A 510 2.83 -23.89 14.80
N ASP A 511 2.10 -23.93 13.69
CA ASP A 511 1.45 -25.15 13.22
C ASP A 511 2.47 -26.15 12.64
N ARG A 512 2.84 -27.15 13.44
CA ARG A 512 3.82 -28.18 13.05
C ARG A 512 3.38 -29.08 11.91
N LEU A 513 2.08 -29.23 11.66
CA LEU A 513 1.57 -30.05 10.56
C LEU A 513 1.68 -29.33 9.20
N ALA A 514 1.99 -28.04 9.22
CA ALA A 514 2.18 -27.23 8.02
C ALA A 514 3.66 -27.10 7.58
N THR A 515 4.62 -27.67 8.32
CA THR A 515 6.06 -27.52 8.04
C THR A 515 6.45 -27.99 6.64
N THR A 516 5.87 -29.09 6.14
CA THR A 516 6.07 -29.55 4.76
C THR A 516 5.58 -28.52 3.74
N ILE A 517 4.36 -27.99 3.90
CA ILE A 517 3.79 -26.96 3.00
C ILE A 517 4.63 -25.67 3.05
N MET A 518 5.12 -25.30 4.22
CA MET A 518 6.02 -24.15 4.39
C MET A 518 7.34 -24.37 3.65
N ALA A 519 7.96 -25.54 3.79
CA ALA A 519 9.20 -25.88 3.10
C ALA A 519 9.02 -25.92 1.58
N GLU A 520 7.96 -26.56 1.07
CA GLU A 520 7.61 -26.54 -0.36
C GLU A 520 7.39 -25.12 -0.89
N SER A 521 6.83 -24.22 -0.07
CA SER A 521 6.61 -22.83 -0.44
C SER A 521 7.90 -21.99 -0.56
N LEU A 522 9.04 -22.49 -0.09
CA LEU A 522 10.34 -21.83 -0.25
C LEU A 522 10.82 -21.77 -1.70
N THR A 523 10.21 -22.56 -2.61
CA THR A 523 10.55 -22.53 -4.03
C THR A 523 9.51 -21.82 -4.90
N HIS A 524 8.49 -21.21 -4.27
CA HIS A 524 7.38 -20.59 -5.00
C HIS A 524 7.86 -19.53 -6.02
N PRO A 525 7.30 -19.43 -7.24
CA PRO A 525 7.78 -18.49 -8.28
C PRO A 525 7.69 -17.00 -7.92
N ILE A 526 6.90 -16.67 -6.90
CA ILE A 526 6.79 -15.33 -6.31
C ILE A 526 7.65 -15.27 -5.04
N PRO A 527 8.77 -14.52 -5.05
CA PRO A 527 9.73 -14.41 -3.93
C PRO A 527 9.11 -13.94 -2.61
N LEU A 528 8.07 -13.10 -2.67
CA LEU A 528 7.37 -12.66 -1.45
C LEU A 528 6.77 -13.84 -0.69
N ILE A 529 6.30 -14.89 -1.37
CA ILE A 529 5.79 -16.10 -0.69
C ILE A 529 6.92 -16.85 0.01
N ARG A 530 8.10 -16.96 -0.63
CA ARG A 530 9.28 -17.59 -0.02
C ARG A 530 9.68 -16.91 1.29
N GLU A 531 9.56 -15.57 1.34
CA GLU A 531 9.81 -14.79 2.56
C GLU A 531 8.81 -15.11 3.69
N TYR A 532 7.51 -15.19 3.38
CA TYR A 532 6.50 -15.60 4.36
C TYR A 532 6.66 -17.07 4.78
N ALA A 533 7.03 -17.95 3.85
CA ALA A 533 7.30 -19.36 4.11
C ALA A 533 8.51 -19.54 5.04
N ARG A 534 9.62 -18.83 4.79
CA ARG A 534 10.79 -18.81 5.69
C ARG A 534 10.38 -18.35 7.08
N GLY A 535 9.76 -17.17 7.19
CA GLY A 535 9.38 -16.63 8.49
C GLY A 535 8.41 -17.55 9.25
N ALA A 536 7.49 -18.21 8.55
CA ALA A 536 6.57 -19.17 9.13
C ALA A 536 7.28 -20.45 9.62
N LEU A 537 8.21 -20.98 8.83
CA LEU A 537 8.97 -22.17 9.16
C LEU A 537 9.90 -21.92 10.35
N GLU A 538 10.66 -20.82 10.32
CA GLU A 538 11.53 -20.38 11.43
C GLU A 538 10.73 -20.18 12.73
N ALA A 539 9.56 -19.54 12.67
CA ALA A 539 8.70 -19.33 13.84
C ALA A 539 8.12 -20.63 14.41
N THR A 540 7.78 -21.59 13.54
CA THR A 540 7.19 -22.88 13.91
C THR A 540 8.22 -23.82 14.51
N VAL A 541 9.41 -23.87 13.90
CA VAL A 541 10.50 -24.78 14.27
C VAL A 541 11.35 -24.20 15.40
N GLY A 542 11.56 -22.89 15.42
CA GLY A 542 12.40 -22.20 16.40
C GLY A 542 13.88 -22.16 16.04
N ALA A 543 14.23 -22.39 14.77
CA ALA A 543 15.61 -22.34 14.26
C ALA A 543 15.70 -21.47 12.99
N PRO A 544 16.77 -20.68 12.79
CA PRO A 544 16.91 -19.83 11.61
C PRO A 544 17.21 -20.65 10.34
N ILE A 545 16.73 -20.19 9.18
CA ILE A 545 17.15 -20.71 7.87
C ILE A 545 18.43 -19.99 7.45
N THR A 546 19.50 -20.74 7.25
CA THR A 546 20.83 -20.21 6.89
C THR A 546 21.17 -20.31 5.41
N PHE A 547 20.40 -21.06 4.62
CA PHE A 547 20.58 -21.19 3.17
C PHE A 547 19.85 -20.10 2.39
N ASP A 548 20.30 -19.83 1.16
CA ASP A 548 19.69 -18.83 0.30
C ASP A 548 18.39 -19.35 -0.34
N VAL A 549 17.24 -18.86 0.15
CA VAL A 549 15.91 -19.17 -0.40
C VAL A 549 15.65 -18.57 -1.80
N PHE A 550 16.60 -17.80 -2.33
CA PHE A 550 16.59 -17.27 -3.70
C PHE A 550 17.68 -17.90 -4.58
N GLY A 551 18.34 -18.95 -4.09
CA GLY A 551 19.28 -19.78 -4.84
C GLY A 551 18.59 -20.65 -5.91
N LYS A 552 19.34 -21.59 -6.49
CA LYS A 552 18.78 -22.50 -7.49
C LYS A 552 17.68 -23.35 -6.86
N HIS A 553 16.66 -23.67 -7.65
CA HIS A 553 15.49 -24.41 -7.18
C HIS A 553 15.87 -25.71 -6.46
N GLU A 554 16.73 -26.52 -7.08
CA GLU A 554 17.18 -27.82 -6.56
C GLU A 554 17.91 -27.66 -5.21
N ASP A 555 18.83 -26.70 -5.11
CA ASP A 555 19.56 -26.40 -3.87
C ASP A 555 18.61 -26.01 -2.74
N VAL A 556 17.57 -25.21 -3.04
CA VAL A 556 16.56 -24.80 -2.05
C VAL A 556 15.72 -26.00 -1.60
N VAL A 557 15.32 -26.90 -2.52
CA VAL A 557 14.58 -28.12 -2.17
C VAL A 557 15.41 -29.03 -1.27
N GLU A 558 16.67 -29.29 -1.63
CA GLU A 558 17.57 -30.15 -0.85
C GLU A 558 17.83 -29.55 0.54
N SER A 559 18.15 -28.26 0.60
CA SER A 559 18.42 -27.56 1.86
C SER A 559 17.20 -27.51 2.77
N ALA A 560 16.00 -27.28 2.21
CA ALA A 560 14.76 -27.31 2.97
C ALA A 560 14.46 -28.72 3.52
N ALA A 561 14.70 -29.77 2.73
CA ALA A 561 14.54 -31.15 3.18
C ALA A 561 15.54 -31.51 4.29
N HIS A 562 16.79 -31.06 4.19
CA HIS A 562 17.80 -31.20 5.24
C HIS A 562 17.36 -30.50 6.53
N TYR A 563 16.97 -29.23 6.43
CA TYR A 563 16.49 -28.44 7.56
C TYR A 563 15.29 -29.10 8.28
N LEU A 564 14.34 -29.68 7.53
CA LEU A 564 13.24 -30.42 8.13
C LEU A 564 13.70 -31.69 8.87
N ARG A 565 14.63 -32.46 8.30
CA ARG A 565 15.18 -33.67 8.96
C ARG A 565 15.91 -33.33 10.26
N GLU A 566 16.63 -32.21 10.29
CA GLU A 566 17.38 -31.79 11.48
C GLU A 566 16.47 -31.28 12.60
N HIS A 567 15.39 -30.57 12.26
CA HIS A 567 14.65 -29.78 13.25
C HIS A 567 13.20 -30.22 13.48
N VAL A 568 12.63 -31.05 12.62
CA VAL A 568 11.28 -31.58 12.77
C VAL A 568 11.36 -33.07 13.05
N ALA A 569 11.19 -33.46 14.32
CA ALA A 569 11.03 -34.86 14.69
C ALA A 569 9.86 -35.46 13.88
N THR A 570 10.10 -36.57 13.18
CA THR A 570 9.18 -37.19 12.22
C THR A 570 7.76 -37.34 12.79
N PRO A 571 6.78 -36.53 12.35
CA PRO A 571 5.38 -36.75 12.64
C PRO A 571 4.80 -37.70 11.59
N ARG A 572 3.80 -38.50 11.97
CA ARG A 572 3.04 -39.41 11.09
C ARG A 572 2.60 -38.68 9.80
N ALA A 573 2.79 -39.33 8.64
CA ALA A 573 2.54 -38.76 7.33
C ALA A 573 1.15 -38.08 7.22
N PRO A 574 1.06 -36.83 6.73
CA PRO A 574 -0.21 -36.19 6.46
C PRO A 574 -0.94 -36.89 5.30
N ARG A 575 -2.28 -36.85 5.35
CA ARG A 575 -3.18 -37.35 4.30
C ARG A 575 -2.87 -36.59 2.98
N PRO A 576 -2.88 -37.25 1.80
CA PRO A 576 -2.55 -36.59 0.53
C PRO A 576 -3.40 -35.34 0.30
N LEU A 577 -2.78 -34.27 -0.17
CA LEU A 577 -3.48 -33.03 -0.53
C LEU A 577 -4.44 -33.28 -1.71
N PRO A 578 -5.65 -32.70 -1.71
CA PRO A 578 -6.55 -32.79 -2.86
C PRO A 578 -5.96 -32.02 -4.05
N SER A 579 -6.11 -32.58 -5.24
CA SER A 579 -5.68 -31.95 -6.49
C SER A 579 -6.54 -30.73 -6.81
N ARG A 580 -5.92 -29.72 -7.42
CA ARG A 580 -6.62 -28.52 -7.91
C ARG A 580 -7.64 -28.97 -8.98
N PRO A 581 -8.95 -28.66 -8.83
CA PRO A 581 -9.91 -28.91 -9.90
C PRO A 581 -9.52 -28.11 -11.15
N PRO A 582 -9.75 -28.64 -12.36
CA PRO A 582 -9.39 -27.95 -13.59
C PRO A 582 -10.05 -26.57 -13.62
N SER A 583 -9.25 -25.54 -13.91
CA SER A 583 -9.77 -24.18 -14.12
C SER A 583 -10.72 -24.20 -15.30
N ARG A 584 -12.01 -24.02 -15.06
CA ARG A 584 -12.92 -23.55 -16.10
C ARG A 584 -12.67 -22.06 -16.26
N GLU A 585 -12.00 -21.68 -17.34
CA GLU A 585 -12.00 -20.29 -17.81
C GLU A 585 -13.45 -19.82 -18.03
N PRO A 586 -13.76 -18.57 -17.67
CA PRO A 586 -14.64 -17.73 -18.46
C PRO A 586 -13.83 -16.81 -19.40
#